data_AF-A0A948D0K5-F1
#
_entry.id   AF-A0A948D0K5-F1
#
_cell.length_a   1.000
_cell.length_b   1.000
_cell.length_c   1.000
_cell.angle_alpha   90.00
_cell.angle_beta   90.00
_cell.angle_gamma   90.00
#
_symmetry.space_group_name_H-M   'P 1'
#
loop_
_entity.id
_entity.type
_entity.pdbx_description
1 polymer ?
#
loop_
_entity_poly.entity_id
_entity_poly.type
_entity_poly.pdbx_seq_one_letter_code
_entity_poly.pdbx_strand_id
1 'polypeptide(L)'
;YQSMTGDAARGFEERIRDDIRISKLRENVTSGVSVTDEEVKEEYKKRFEKVKASYASIPFKDFEKDVVYQETGLLEFYNQNKNAFRKPEAINVKYIGIFFSSFDKEVFISEEAVRKYFEENVNDYKKPDSEGMPELTEEIKKSISDKLAMDTKTSLAEELAYKALDMARDKKDLDKTAKALGLETSETGFFSMQDEVPGIGWSYEFTKTGFEMEPGQISNVLVKADNGFYVIQLAEKRKSYIPEFIGAKDVVRDLYVKNGSAKLAEKEAQKTSLAINNLVKSGKTFDDACKELPLEQKQTGLITRDSYIPGMGPAGSLVESCVSLKPGEISLPVKMQETWVIARLDEYQAIDENKFLEEKENFRENILTKKKQEAFDKWFEELKKRAMLVSYTGN
;
A
#
# COMPACT_ATOMS: atom_id res chain seq x y z
N TYR A 1 -1.40 -25.69 -28.64
CA TYR A 1 -0.13 -25.94 -27.94
C TYR A 1 0.97 -26.38 -28.92
N GLN A 2 1.28 -25.56 -29.93
CA GLN A 2 2.38 -25.83 -30.88
C GLN A 2 2.97 -24.53 -31.47
N SER A 3 3.19 -23.51 -30.62
CA SER A 3 4.00 -22.33 -30.98
C SER A 3 4.96 -21.86 -29.88
N MET A 4 4.97 -22.50 -28.70
CA MET A 4 5.88 -22.15 -27.60
C MET A 4 7.25 -22.82 -27.75
N THR A 5 7.93 -22.62 -28.87
CA THR A 5 9.38 -22.86 -29.01
C THR A 5 10.00 -22.10 -30.21
N GLY A 6 9.22 -21.36 -31.00
CA GLY A 6 9.70 -20.63 -32.19
C GLY A 6 9.78 -19.10 -32.09
N ASP A 7 9.14 -18.49 -31.08
CA ASP A 7 9.04 -17.02 -30.94
C ASP A 7 9.93 -16.41 -29.84
N ALA A 8 10.69 -17.22 -29.10
CA ALA A 8 11.46 -16.72 -27.96
C ALA A 8 12.57 -15.75 -28.35
N ALA A 9 13.33 -16.04 -29.42
CA ALA A 9 14.46 -15.20 -29.84
C ALA A 9 13.99 -13.90 -30.52
N ARG A 10 13.06 -13.98 -31.48
CA ARG A 10 12.55 -12.81 -32.18
C ARG A 10 11.71 -11.89 -31.28
N GLY A 11 10.85 -12.47 -30.43
CA GLY A 11 10.09 -11.69 -29.45
C GLY A 11 10.98 -11.05 -28.38
N PHE A 12 12.09 -11.70 -28.01
CA PHE A 12 13.12 -11.10 -27.17
C PHE A 12 13.83 -9.95 -27.89
N GLU A 13 14.28 -10.14 -29.14
CA GLU A 13 14.92 -9.11 -29.95
C GLU A 13 14.04 -7.88 -30.18
N GLU A 14 12.75 -8.08 -30.46
CA GLU A 14 11.78 -6.98 -30.64
C GLU A 14 11.57 -6.21 -29.33
N ARG A 15 11.47 -6.89 -28.19
CA ARG A 15 11.37 -6.26 -26.87
C ARG A 15 12.63 -5.44 -26.53
N ILE A 16 13.82 -6.03 -26.70
CA ILE A 16 15.09 -5.33 -26.49
C ILE A 16 15.20 -4.11 -27.40
N ARG A 17 14.78 -4.22 -28.66
CA ARG A 17 14.76 -3.10 -29.60
C ARG A 17 13.85 -1.97 -29.11
N ASP A 18 12.67 -2.28 -28.62
CA ASP A 18 11.73 -1.28 -28.11
C ASP A 18 12.20 -0.65 -26.80
N ASP A 19 12.77 -1.45 -25.88
CA ASP A 19 13.39 -0.95 -24.66
C ASP A 19 14.55 0.01 -24.96
N ILE A 20 15.41 -0.31 -25.94
CA ILE A 20 16.49 0.58 -26.40
C ILE A 20 15.91 1.88 -26.97
N ARG A 21 14.82 1.83 -27.75
CA ARG A 21 14.17 3.03 -28.31
C ARG A 21 13.60 3.92 -27.21
N ILE A 22 12.89 3.34 -26.25
CA ILE A 22 12.31 4.05 -25.11
C ILE A 22 13.43 4.65 -24.25
N SER A 23 14.50 3.89 -24.02
CA SER A 23 15.68 4.35 -23.28
C SER A 23 16.36 5.56 -23.96
N LYS A 24 16.63 5.47 -25.27
CA LYS A 24 17.19 6.60 -26.05
C LYS A 24 16.29 7.82 -26.08
N LEU A 25 14.97 7.61 -26.21
CA LEU A 25 14.00 8.70 -26.16
C LEU A 25 14.03 9.38 -24.80
N ARG A 26 14.04 8.61 -23.72
CA ARG A 26 14.14 9.12 -22.36
C ARG A 26 15.44 9.91 -22.15
N GLU A 27 16.57 9.39 -22.61
CA GLU A 27 17.86 10.06 -22.56
C GLU A 27 17.82 11.40 -23.31
N ASN A 28 17.28 11.43 -24.52
CA ASN A 28 17.14 12.66 -25.31
C ASN A 28 16.26 13.71 -24.62
N VAL A 29 15.08 13.31 -24.15
CA VAL A 29 14.12 14.20 -23.46
C VAL A 29 14.70 14.76 -22.17
N THR A 30 15.53 13.98 -21.47
CA THR A 30 16.06 14.34 -20.14
C THR A 30 17.52 14.76 -20.16
N SER A 31 18.11 14.96 -21.34
CA SER A 31 19.52 15.34 -21.54
C SER A 31 19.90 16.65 -20.87
N GLY A 32 18.94 17.59 -20.75
CA GLY A 32 19.13 18.87 -20.06
C GLY A 32 18.95 18.81 -18.53
N VAL A 33 18.60 17.66 -17.96
CA VAL A 33 18.39 17.52 -16.51
C VAL A 33 19.73 17.31 -15.81
N SER A 34 20.02 18.16 -14.84
CA SER A 34 21.22 18.09 -14.01
C SER A 34 20.90 18.22 -12.52
N VAL A 35 21.88 17.89 -11.68
CA VAL A 35 21.81 18.03 -10.22
C VAL A 35 23.05 18.78 -9.75
N THR A 36 22.84 19.87 -9.03
CA THR A 36 23.94 20.67 -8.48
C THR A 36 24.46 20.07 -7.18
N ASP A 37 25.70 20.37 -6.80
CA ASP A 37 26.28 19.89 -5.54
C ASP A 37 25.47 20.34 -4.32
N GLU A 38 24.90 21.54 -4.38
CA GLU A 38 24.04 22.08 -3.33
C GLU A 38 22.75 21.28 -3.20
N GLU A 39 22.11 20.92 -4.32
CA GLU A 39 20.92 20.05 -4.29
C GLU A 39 21.23 18.68 -3.70
N VAL A 40 22.39 18.08 -4.05
CA VAL A 40 22.81 16.80 -3.47
C VAL A 40 23.02 16.94 -1.96
N LYS A 41 23.68 18.02 -1.52
CA LYS A 41 23.95 18.28 -0.11
C LYS A 41 22.67 18.52 0.68
N GLU A 42 21.74 19.31 0.16
CA GLU A 42 20.44 19.56 0.80
C GLU A 42 19.59 18.31 0.92
N GLU A 43 19.57 17.45 -0.09
CA GLU A 43 18.84 16.18 -0.01
C GLU A 43 19.51 15.19 0.97
N TYR A 44 20.84 15.19 1.04
CA TYR A 44 21.59 14.41 2.02
C TYR A 44 21.29 14.89 3.46
N LYS A 45 21.30 16.21 3.67
CA LYS A 45 20.88 16.85 4.92
C LYS A 45 19.48 16.43 5.33
N LYS A 46 18.50 16.52 4.43
CA LYS A 46 17.11 16.13 4.72
C LYS A 46 17.01 14.72 5.29
N ARG A 47 17.83 13.80 4.77
CA ARG A 47 17.81 12.39 5.14
C ARG A 47 18.57 12.09 6.44
N PHE A 48 19.68 12.79 6.69
CA PHE A 48 20.64 12.40 7.72
C PHE A 48 20.81 13.40 8.88
N GLU A 49 20.32 14.63 8.76
CA GLU A 49 20.22 15.52 9.92
C GLU A 49 19.29 14.93 10.97
N LYS A 50 19.69 15.10 12.22
CA LYS A 50 18.92 14.61 13.37
C LYS A 50 18.65 15.73 14.33
N VAL A 51 17.48 15.66 14.95
CA VAL A 51 17.11 16.54 16.06
C VAL A 51 16.71 15.70 17.25
N LYS A 52 17.00 16.22 18.45
CA LYS A 52 16.41 15.77 19.69
C LYS A 52 15.57 16.91 20.25
N ALA A 53 14.33 16.64 20.60
CA ALA A 53 13.42 17.68 21.07
C ALA A 53 12.65 17.23 22.31
N SER A 54 12.50 18.15 23.25
CA SER A 54 11.55 18.06 24.35
C SER A 54 10.26 18.70 23.88
N TYR A 55 9.12 18.10 24.19
CA TYR A 55 7.86 18.56 23.64
C TYR A 55 6.69 18.40 24.59
N ALA A 56 5.68 19.24 24.39
CA ALA A 56 4.35 19.10 24.98
C ALA A 56 3.34 18.78 23.87
N SER A 57 2.48 17.79 24.10
CA SER A 57 1.44 17.37 23.16
C SER A 57 0.06 17.86 23.57
N ILE A 58 -0.77 18.19 22.57
CA ILE A 58 -2.17 18.57 22.72
C ILE A 58 -3.00 17.64 21.80
N PRO A 59 -3.35 16.44 22.31
CA PRO A 59 -4.06 15.42 21.55
C PRO A 59 -5.45 15.90 21.09
N PHE A 60 -5.85 15.54 19.87
CA PHE A 60 -7.19 15.90 19.38
C PHE A 60 -8.28 15.22 20.21
N LYS A 61 -8.00 14.00 20.70
CA LYS A 61 -8.92 13.21 21.51
C LYS A 61 -9.44 13.94 22.75
N ASP A 62 -8.61 14.80 23.35
CA ASP A 62 -8.96 15.53 24.57
C ASP A 62 -10.11 16.52 24.36
N PHE A 63 -10.37 16.89 23.10
CA PHE A 63 -11.39 17.86 22.71
C PHE A 63 -12.65 17.23 22.12
N GLU A 64 -12.73 15.90 21.97
CA GLU A 64 -13.90 15.23 21.36
C GLU A 64 -15.21 15.55 22.07
N LYS A 65 -15.17 15.66 23.40
CA LYS A 65 -16.35 15.97 24.23
C LYS A 65 -16.75 17.44 24.16
N ASP A 66 -15.84 18.31 23.74
CA ASP A 66 -16.07 19.75 23.62
C ASP A 66 -16.69 20.13 22.27
N VAL A 67 -16.68 19.21 21.30
CA VAL A 67 -17.32 19.42 20.01
C VAL A 67 -18.83 19.30 20.15
N VAL A 68 -19.49 20.45 20.28
CA VAL A 68 -20.94 20.55 20.23
C VAL A 68 -21.42 20.54 18.78
N TYR A 69 -22.37 19.67 18.46
CA TYR A 69 -23.01 19.62 17.16
C TYR A 69 -24.53 19.49 17.29
N GLN A 70 -25.22 20.02 16.29
CA GLN A 70 -26.66 19.87 16.08
C GLN A 70 -26.89 19.29 14.68
N GLU A 71 -28.08 18.76 14.44
CA GLU A 71 -28.41 18.11 13.17
C GLU A 71 -28.22 19.03 11.95
N THR A 72 -28.56 20.31 12.09
CA THR A 72 -28.33 21.33 11.05
C THR A 72 -26.84 21.47 10.70
N GLY A 73 -25.97 21.56 11.70
CA GLY A 73 -24.51 21.65 11.51
C GLY A 73 -23.91 20.38 10.88
N LEU A 74 -24.42 19.21 11.25
CA LEU A 74 -24.02 17.95 10.61
C LEU A 74 -24.45 17.89 9.14
N LEU A 75 -25.66 18.36 8.83
CA LEU A 75 -26.15 18.43 7.46
C LEU A 75 -25.35 19.42 6.59
N GLU A 76 -24.98 20.58 7.14
CA GLU A 76 -24.10 21.54 6.47
C GLU A 76 -22.72 20.93 6.19
N PHE A 77 -22.14 20.27 7.18
CA PHE A 77 -20.86 19.58 7.03
C PHE A 77 -20.92 18.47 5.98
N TYR A 78 -21.99 17.67 5.98
CA TYR A 78 -22.25 16.67 4.94
C TYR A 78 -22.32 17.32 3.55
N ASN A 79 -23.05 18.43 3.41
CA ASN A 79 -23.21 19.12 2.13
C ASN A 79 -21.91 19.73 1.59
N GLN A 80 -21.05 20.25 2.46
CA GLN A 80 -19.74 20.79 2.09
C GLN A 80 -18.71 19.69 1.76
N ASN A 81 -18.87 18.49 2.33
CA ASN A 81 -17.91 17.39 2.23
C ASN A 81 -18.48 16.14 1.55
N LYS A 82 -19.50 16.28 0.68
CA LYS A 82 -20.23 15.14 0.08
C LYS A 82 -19.33 14.04 -0.48
N ASN A 83 -18.26 14.43 -1.16
CA ASN A 83 -17.33 13.47 -1.77
C ASN A 83 -16.59 12.61 -0.73
N ALA A 84 -16.39 13.09 0.50
CA ALA A 84 -15.77 12.30 1.57
C ALA A 84 -16.66 11.12 2.03
N PHE A 85 -17.96 11.17 1.73
CA PHE A 85 -18.94 10.13 2.07
C PHE A 85 -19.25 9.19 0.90
N ARG A 86 -18.58 9.37 -0.25
CA ARG A 86 -18.78 8.53 -1.42
C ARG A 86 -18.45 7.08 -1.09
N LYS A 87 -19.41 6.19 -1.35
CA LYS A 87 -19.15 4.76 -1.39
C LYS A 87 -18.60 4.41 -2.78
N PRO A 88 -17.49 3.66 -2.85
CA PRO A 88 -16.94 3.20 -4.12
C PRO A 88 -17.95 2.28 -4.81
N GLU A 89 -17.68 1.99 -6.08
CA GLU A 89 -18.37 0.91 -6.76
C GLU A 89 -18.11 -0.42 -6.03
N ALA A 90 -19.14 -1.26 -5.94
CA ALA A 90 -19.07 -2.54 -5.24
C ALA A 90 -19.80 -3.62 -6.03
N ILE A 91 -19.30 -4.85 -5.96
CA ILE A 91 -19.88 -6.02 -6.62
C ILE A 91 -20.18 -7.12 -5.61
N ASN A 92 -21.21 -7.92 -5.89
CA ASN A 92 -21.45 -9.20 -5.25
C ASN A 92 -21.18 -10.30 -6.27
N VAL A 93 -20.31 -11.25 -5.93
CA VAL A 93 -19.88 -12.32 -6.82
C VAL A 93 -20.34 -13.64 -6.25
N LYS A 94 -21.05 -14.40 -7.07
CA LYS A 94 -21.36 -15.80 -6.81
C LYS A 94 -20.26 -16.67 -7.41
N TYR A 95 -19.82 -17.70 -6.70
CA TYR A 95 -18.71 -18.53 -7.16
C TYR A 95 -18.86 -20.00 -6.78
N ILE A 96 -18.16 -20.85 -7.51
CA ILE A 96 -17.78 -22.21 -7.11
C ILE A 96 -16.30 -22.18 -6.77
N GLY A 97 -15.94 -22.54 -5.53
CA GLY A 97 -14.56 -22.63 -5.08
C GLY A 97 -14.05 -24.07 -5.14
N ILE A 98 -12.89 -24.27 -5.76
CA ILE A 98 -12.23 -25.57 -5.88
C ILE A 98 -10.87 -25.45 -5.18
N PHE A 99 -10.87 -25.79 -3.89
CA PHE A 99 -9.74 -25.60 -3.00
C PHE A 99 -8.75 -26.76 -3.10
N PHE A 100 -7.46 -26.46 -3.03
CA PHE A 100 -6.40 -27.48 -3.05
C PHE A 100 -6.53 -28.50 -1.90
N SER A 101 -7.01 -28.06 -0.74
CA SER A 101 -7.27 -28.91 0.43
C SER A 101 -8.35 -29.96 0.21
N SER A 102 -9.23 -29.78 -0.77
CA SER A 102 -10.28 -30.77 -1.10
C SER A 102 -9.69 -32.11 -1.57
N PHE A 103 -8.44 -32.10 -2.06
CA PHE A 103 -7.75 -33.25 -2.64
C PHE A 103 -6.76 -33.91 -1.66
N ASP A 104 -6.71 -33.47 -0.39
CA ASP A 104 -5.76 -33.98 0.61
C ASP A 104 -5.82 -35.51 0.79
N LYS A 105 -7.00 -36.10 0.63
CA LYS A 105 -7.22 -37.55 0.78
C LYS A 105 -6.96 -38.36 -0.48
N GLU A 106 -6.81 -37.69 -1.62
CA GLU A 106 -6.63 -38.33 -2.94
C GLU A 106 -5.15 -38.37 -3.36
N VAL A 107 -4.32 -37.52 -2.75
CA VAL A 107 -2.91 -37.37 -3.12
C VAL A 107 -2.00 -38.12 -2.15
N PHE A 108 -1.39 -39.20 -2.65
CA PHE A 108 -0.37 -39.98 -1.94
C PHE A 108 0.94 -39.93 -2.72
N ILE A 109 2.01 -39.41 -2.10
CA ILE A 109 3.33 -39.35 -2.72
C ILE A 109 4.18 -40.55 -2.25
N SER A 110 4.67 -41.35 -3.19
CA SER A 110 5.53 -42.49 -2.89
C SER A 110 6.99 -42.08 -2.69
N GLU A 111 7.74 -42.84 -1.88
CA GLU A 111 9.19 -42.62 -1.72
C GLU A 111 9.95 -42.68 -3.04
N GLU A 112 9.50 -43.53 -3.97
CA GLU A 112 10.07 -43.64 -5.31
C GLU A 112 9.92 -42.33 -6.10
N ALA A 113 8.75 -41.68 -6.03
CA ALA A 113 8.52 -40.39 -6.68
C ALA A 113 9.41 -39.29 -6.08
N VAL A 114 9.57 -39.27 -4.75
CA VAL A 114 10.47 -38.34 -4.06
C VAL A 114 11.92 -38.54 -4.50
N ARG A 115 12.38 -39.79 -4.55
CA ARG A 115 13.75 -40.12 -4.97
C ARG A 115 14.00 -39.70 -6.42
N LYS A 116 13.09 -40.06 -7.33
CA LYS A 116 13.19 -39.70 -8.73
C LYS A 116 13.24 -38.18 -8.93
N TYR A 117 12.37 -37.43 -8.25
CA TYR A 117 12.36 -35.98 -8.32
C TYR A 117 13.68 -35.38 -7.80
N PHE A 118 14.21 -35.91 -6.69
CA PHE A 118 15.50 -35.48 -6.17
C PHE A 118 16.62 -35.70 -7.18
N GLU A 119 16.72 -36.89 -7.78
CA GLU A 119 17.74 -37.24 -8.78
C GLU A 119 17.68 -36.36 -10.04
N GLU A 120 16.47 -35.96 -10.47
CA GLU A 120 16.28 -35.07 -11.60
C GLU A 120 16.58 -33.59 -11.28
N ASN A 121 16.51 -33.20 -10.00
CA ASN A 121 16.63 -31.80 -9.54
C ASN A 121 17.74 -31.60 -8.48
N VAL A 122 18.77 -32.47 -8.46
CA VAL A 122 19.82 -32.49 -7.42
C VAL A 122 20.45 -31.11 -7.20
N ASN A 123 20.63 -30.34 -8.27
CA ASN A 123 21.29 -29.04 -8.21
C ASN A 123 20.47 -27.99 -7.43
N ASP A 124 19.14 -28.10 -7.38
CA ASP A 124 18.26 -27.16 -6.67
C ASP A 124 18.43 -27.26 -5.15
N TYR A 125 19.01 -28.36 -4.66
CA TYR A 125 19.24 -28.64 -3.24
C TYR A 125 20.68 -28.38 -2.80
N LYS A 126 21.54 -27.84 -3.68
CA LYS A 126 22.92 -27.53 -3.36
C LYS A 126 23.01 -26.24 -2.52
N LYS A 127 23.64 -26.32 -1.35
CA LYS A 127 23.91 -25.14 -0.51
C LYS A 127 25.02 -24.28 -1.13
N PRO A 128 24.94 -22.94 -1.07
CA PRO A 128 25.92 -22.03 -1.67
C PRO A 128 27.38 -22.32 -1.24
N ASP A 129 27.58 -22.72 0.02
CA ASP A 129 28.91 -22.95 0.60
C ASP A 129 29.33 -24.44 0.65
N SER A 130 28.62 -25.32 -0.06
CA SER A 130 28.91 -26.77 -0.08
C SER A 130 29.62 -27.21 -1.37
N GLU A 131 30.81 -27.79 -1.23
CA GLU A 131 31.52 -28.43 -2.35
C GLU A 131 30.94 -29.81 -2.72
N GLY A 132 30.28 -30.50 -1.77
CA GLY A 132 29.68 -31.82 -1.98
C GLY A 132 28.32 -31.78 -2.68
N MET A 133 27.96 -32.89 -3.34
CA MET A 133 26.59 -33.11 -3.84
C MET A 133 25.61 -33.22 -2.66
N PRO A 134 24.41 -32.63 -2.74
CA PRO A 134 23.42 -32.77 -1.69
C PRO A 134 22.97 -34.23 -1.55
N GLU A 135 22.64 -34.63 -0.33
CA GLU A 135 22.07 -35.95 -0.01
C GLU A 135 20.56 -35.83 0.26
N LEU A 136 19.81 -36.91 0.03
CA LEU A 136 18.37 -36.96 0.27
C LEU A 136 18.03 -37.11 1.77
N THR A 137 18.17 -36.02 2.52
CA THR A 137 17.82 -35.95 3.95
C THR A 137 16.30 -36.00 4.18
N GLU A 138 15.86 -36.31 5.41
CA GLU A 138 14.42 -36.30 5.76
C GLU A 138 13.75 -34.93 5.54
N GLU A 139 14.49 -33.84 5.75
CA GLU A 139 14.00 -32.48 5.48
C GLU A 139 13.76 -32.26 3.98
N ILE A 140 14.71 -32.68 3.12
CA ILE A 140 14.58 -32.60 1.67
C ILE A 140 13.47 -33.54 1.17
N LYS A 141 13.37 -34.76 1.70
CA LYS A 141 12.27 -35.69 1.38
C LYS A 141 10.92 -35.08 1.69
N LYS A 142 10.76 -34.48 2.88
CA LYS A 142 9.52 -33.83 3.28
C LYS A 142 9.19 -32.65 2.37
N SER A 143 10.16 -31.77 2.10
CA SER A 143 9.98 -30.62 1.20
C SER A 143 9.58 -31.04 -0.22
N ILE A 144 10.24 -32.06 -0.78
CA ILE A 144 9.87 -32.64 -2.09
C ILE A 144 8.49 -33.26 -2.04
N SER A 145 8.17 -34.03 -1.00
CA SER A 145 6.86 -34.65 -0.84
C SER A 145 5.76 -33.60 -0.75
N ASP A 146 5.94 -32.54 0.04
CA ASP A 146 4.98 -31.46 0.19
C ASP A 146 4.80 -30.70 -1.13
N LYS A 147 5.89 -30.45 -1.88
CA LYS A 147 5.85 -29.84 -3.22
C LYS A 147 5.09 -30.72 -4.22
N LEU A 148 5.47 -31.99 -4.36
CA LEU A 148 4.81 -32.92 -5.28
C LEU A 148 3.34 -33.12 -4.93
N ALA A 149 3.03 -33.16 -3.64
CA ALA A 149 1.64 -33.20 -3.18
C ALA A 149 0.89 -31.93 -3.61
N MET A 150 1.47 -30.75 -3.41
CA MET A 150 0.85 -29.49 -3.81
C MET A 150 0.67 -29.39 -5.34
N ASP A 151 1.67 -29.79 -6.13
CA ASP A 151 1.61 -29.79 -7.60
C ASP A 151 0.52 -30.73 -8.12
N THR A 152 0.38 -31.91 -7.49
CA THR A 152 -0.68 -32.87 -7.81
C THR A 152 -2.06 -32.32 -7.44
N LYS A 153 -2.22 -31.75 -6.23
CA LYS A 153 -3.47 -31.11 -5.79
C LYS A 153 -3.86 -29.97 -6.73
N THR A 154 -2.88 -29.17 -7.14
CA THR A 154 -3.09 -28.04 -8.06
C THR A 154 -3.58 -28.55 -9.42
N SER A 155 -2.96 -29.61 -9.96
CA SER A 155 -3.35 -30.19 -11.25
C SER A 155 -4.77 -30.77 -11.23
N LEU A 156 -5.12 -31.52 -10.19
CA LEU A 156 -6.48 -32.07 -10.00
C LEU A 156 -7.53 -30.98 -9.82
N ALA A 157 -7.22 -29.96 -9.02
CA ALA A 157 -8.07 -28.81 -8.82
C ALA A 157 -8.29 -28.04 -10.12
N GLU A 158 -7.24 -27.83 -10.92
CA GLU A 158 -7.31 -27.12 -12.20
C GLU A 158 -8.15 -27.88 -13.23
N GLU A 159 -7.99 -29.21 -13.33
CA GLU A 159 -8.80 -30.05 -14.21
C GLU A 159 -10.29 -29.96 -13.86
N LEU A 160 -10.64 -30.12 -12.57
CA LEU A 160 -12.02 -29.99 -12.11
C LEU A 160 -12.56 -28.58 -12.36
N ALA A 161 -11.72 -27.56 -12.21
CA ALA A 161 -12.10 -26.17 -12.38
C ALA A 161 -12.36 -25.79 -13.84
N TYR A 162 -11.57 -26.29 -14.79
CA TYR A 162 -11.87 -26.12 -16.21
C TYR A 162 -13.16 -26.84 -16.60
N LYS A 163 -13.37 -28.06 -16.11
CA LYS A 163 -14.64 -28.78 -16.31
C LYS A 163 -15.84 -28.02 -15.74
N ALA A 164 -15.68 -27.41 -14.56
CA ALA A 164 -16.71 -26.57 -13.95
C ALA A 164 -16.97 -25.32 -14.80
N LEU A 165 -15.92 -24.64 -15.28
CA LEU A 165 -16.03 -23.45 -16.10
C LEU A 165 -16.77 -23.71 -17.43
N ASP A 166 -16.36 -24.75 -18.15
CA ASP A 166 -16.97 -25.10 -19.44
C ASP A 166 -18.45 -25.42 -19.25
N MET A 167 -18.77 -26.26 -18.26
CA MET A 167 -20.16 -26.62 -17.97
C MET A 167 -20.99 -25.43 -17.47
N ALA A 168 -20.40 -24.52 -16.68
CA ALA A 168 -21.07 -23.30 -16.24
C ALA A 168 -21.43 -22.39 -17.41
N ARG A 169 -20.52 -22.24 -18.37
CA ARG A 169 -20.74 -21.42 -19.58
C ARG A 169 -21.77 -22.04 -20.52
N ASP A 170 -21.73 -23.36 -20.70
CA ASP A 170 -22.71 -24.09 -21.52
C ASP A 170 -24.12 -24.01 -20.94
N LYS A 171 -24.25 -24.25 -19.62
CA LYS A 171 -25.54 -24.21 -18.92
C LYS A 171 -26.03 -22.79 -18.64
N LYS A 172 -25.13 -21.80 -18.68
CA LYS A 172 -25.37 -20.42 -18.22
C LYS A 172 -25.94 -20.36 -16.80
N ASP A 173 -25.54 -21.32 -15.95
CA ASP A 173 -26.13 -21.52 -14.63
C ASP A 173 -25.11 -22.18 -13.70
N LEU A 174 -24.62 -21.41 -12.73
CA LEU A 174 -23.58 -21.84 -11.81
C LEU A 174 -24.12 -22.86 -10.78
N ASP A 175 -25.38 -22.73 -10.33
CA ASP A 175 -25.97 -23.65 -9.36
C ASP A 175 -26.20 -25.04 -9.96
N LYS A 176 -26.70 -25.11 -11.20
CA LYS A 176 -26.85 -26.39 -11.93
C LYS A 176 -25.50 -27.04 -12.22
N THR A 177 -24.45 -26.24 -12.35
CA THR A 177 -23.10 -26.74 -12.57
C THR A 177 -22.55 -27.33 -11.28
N ALA A 178 -22.62 -26.58 -10.18
CA ALA A 178 -22.18 -27.02 -8.87
C ALA A 178 -22.84 -28.34 -8.47
N LYS A 179 -24.17 -28.41 -8.55
CA LYS A 179 -24.93 -29.65 -8.26
C LYS A 179 -24.51 -30.84 -9.12
N ALA A 180 -24.24 -30.61 -10.41
CA ALA A 180 -23.83 -31.68 -11.32
C ALA A 180 -22.41 -32.22 -11.06
N LEU A 181 -21.54 -31.43 -10.42
CA LEU A 181 -20.20 -31.84 -10.00
C LEU A 181 -20.11 -32.23 -8.52
N GLY A 182 -21.21 -32.18 -7.77
CA GLY A 182 -21.19 -32.38 -6.32
C GLY A 182 -20.45 -31.26 -5.57
N LEU A 183 -20.43 -30.05 -6.13
CA LEU A 183 -19.86 -28.84 -5.55
C LEU A 183 -20.97 -27.91 -5.03
N GLU A 184 -20.58 -26.89 -4.28
CA GLU A 184 -21.48 -25.86 -3.76
C GLU A 184 -21.17 -24.47 -4.33
N THR A 185 -22.18 -23.62 -4.38
CA THR A 185 -22.01 -22.19 -4.71
C THR A 185 -21.98 -21.36 -3.43
N SER A 186 -21.26 -20.25 -3.47
CA SER A 186 -21.19 -19.26 -2.38
C SER A 186 -21.24 -17.84 -2.94
N GLU A 187 -21.58 -16.87 -2.11
CA GLU A 187 -21.60 -15.45 -2.48
C GLU A 187 -20.70 -14.65 -1.56
N THR A 188 -20.00 -13.67 -2.12
CA THR A 188 -19.09 -12.78 -1.37
C THR A 188 -19.83 -11.71 -0.57
N GLY A 189 -21.08 -11.39 -0.95
CA GLY A 189 -21.66 -10.10 -0.58
C GLY A 189 -20.94 -8.94 -1.29
N PHE A 190 -21.30 -7.70 -0.96
CA PHE A 190 -20.72 -6.52 -1.61
C PHE A 190 -19.31 -6.22 -1.11
N PHE A 191 -18.37 -6.10 -2.05
CA PHE A 191 -17.02 -5.60 -1.80
C PHE A 191 -16.59 -4.63 -2.91
N SER A 192 -15.74 -3.67 -2.57
CA SER A 192 -15.13 -2.74 -3.52
C SER A 192 -13.78 -3.24 -4.02
N MET A 193 -13.24 -2.59 -5.05
CA MET A 193 -11.92 -2.94 -5.59
C MET A 193 -10.77 -2.78 -4.58
N GLN A 194 -11.01 -2.06 -3.47
CA GLN A 194 -10.03 -1.79 -2.42
C GLN A 194 -10.23 -2.68 -1.18
N ASP A 195 -11.31 -3.45 -1.13
CA ASP A 195 -11.62 -4.31 0.00
C ASP A 195 -11.03 -5.71 -0.21
N GLU A 196 -10.77 -6.42 0.88
CA GLU A 196 -10.60 -7.86 0.83
C GLU A 196 -11.91 -8.53 0.39
N VAL A 197 -11.81 -9.62 -0.36
CA VAL A 197 -13.00 -10.36 -0.81
C VAL A 197 -13.52 -11.20 0.35
N PRO A 198 -14.75 -10.99 0.86
CA PRO A 198 -15.23 -11.73 2.03
C PRO A 198 -15.23 -13.24 1.78
N GLY A 199 -14.58 -13.99 2.68
CA GLY A 199 -14.43 -15.45 2.59
C GLY A 199 -13.31 -15.95 1.68
N ILE A 200 -12.68 -15.08 0.89
CA ILE A 200 -11.60 -15.45 -0.05
C ILE A 200 -10.28 -14.75 0.32
N GLY A 201 -10.34 -13.53 0.83
CA GLY A 201 -9.16 -12.71 1.16
C GLY A 201 -8.71 -11.84 -0.01
N TRP A 202 -7.42 -11.48 -0.02
CA TRP A 202 -6.84 -10.63 -1.06
C TRP A 202 -6.58 -11.42 -2.34
N SER A 203 -7.40 -11.21 -3.38
CA SER A 203 -7.16 -11.76 -4.72
C SER A 203 -7.42 -10.69 -5.78
N TYR A 204 -6.33 -10.13 -6.33
CA TYR A 204 -6.42 -9.11 -7.38
C TYR A 204 -7.10 -9.65 -8.64
N GLU A 205 -6.82 -10.90 -9.01
CA GLU A 205 -7.42 -11.54 -10.18
C GLU A 205 -8.93 -11.70 -10.00
N PHE A 206 -9.38 -12.20 -8.84
CA PHE A 206 -10.80 -12.35 -8.53
C PHE A 206 -11.54 -11.01 -8.58
N THR A 207 -11.00 -10.01 -7.89
CA THR A 207 -11.58 -8.67 -7.86
C THR A 207 -11.63 -8.07 -9.26
N LYS A 208 -10.51 -8.06 -9.99
CA LYS A 208 -10.43 -7.47 -11.33
C LYS A 208 -11.44 -8.14 -12.28
N THR A 209 -11.45 -9.48 -12.34
CA THR A 209 -12.37 -10.20 -13.22
C THR A 209 -13.83 -9.90 -12.88
N GLY A 210 -14.20 -9.92 -11.59
CA GLY A 210 -15.58 -9.61 -11.18
C GLY A 210 -16.04 -8.20 -11.56
N PHE A 211 -15.16 -7.19 -11.47
CA PHE A 211 -15.50 -5.80 -11.80
C PHE A 211 -15.64 -5.53 -13.31
N GLU A 212 -14.92 -6.30 -14.14
CA GLU A 212 -14.97 -6.23 -15.61
C GLU A 212 -16.19 -6.95 -16.21
N MET A 213 -16.97 -7.66 -15.40
CA MET A 213 -18.13 -8.44 -15.83
C MET A 213 -19.44 -7.63 -15.76
N GLU A 214 -20.44 -8.09 -16.50
CA GLU A 214 -21.82 -7.62 -16.44
C GLU A 214 -22.69 -8.50 -15.51
N PRO A 215 -23.72 -7.95 -14.84
CA PRO A 215 -24.58 -8.73 -13.96
C PRO A 215 -25.18 -9.97 -14.66
N GLY A 216 -25.08 -11.12 -14.02
CA GLY A 216 -25.47 -12.43 -14.53
C GLY A 216 -24.42 -13.13 -15.40
N GLN A 217 -23.35 -12.44 -15.83
CA GLN A 217 -22.28 -13.02 -16.63
C GLN A 217 -21.46 -14.02 -15.80
N ILE A 218 -21.09 -15.15 -16.40
CA ILE A 218 -20.11 -16.12 -15.86
C ILE A 218 -18.74 -15.79 -16.46
N SER A 219 -17.67 -15.92 -15.68
CA SER A 219 -16.32 -15.59 -16.14
C SER A 219 -15.95 -16.39 -17.39
N ASN A 220 -15.20 -15.75 -18.29
CA ASN A 220 -14.66 -16.42 -19.48
C ASN A 220 -13.33 -17.13 -19.19
N VAL A 221 -12.72 -16.79 -18.06
CA VAL A 221 -11.45 -17.31 -17.59
C VAL A 221 -11.64 -17.97 -16.24
N LEU A 222 -10.77 -18.94 -15.95
CA LEU A 222 -10.67 -19.49 -14.62
C LEU A 222 -9.94 -18.51 -13.73
N VAL A 223 -10.51 -18.19 -12.57
CA VAL A 223 -9.91 -17.24 -11.62
C VAL A 223 -9.02 -18.00 -10.65
N LYS A 224 -7.76 -17.58 -10.54
CA LYS A 224 -6.78 -18.20 -9.63
C LYS A 224 -6.66 -17.41 -8.33
N ALA A 225 -6.50 -18.11 -7.21
CA ALA A 225 -6.11 -17.54 -5.93
C ALA A 225 -5.19 -18.49 -5.16
N ASP A 226 -4.60 -18.02 -4.06
CA ASP A 226 -3.59 -18.76 -3.29
C ASP A 226 -4.11 -20.09 -2.71
N ASN A 227 -5.42 -20.20 -2.49
CA ASN A 227 -6.05 -21.38 -1.89
C ASN A 227 -6.74 -22.32 -2.89
N GLY A 228 -6.80 -21.95 -4.17
CA GLY A 228 -7.51 -22.74 -5.17
C GLY A 228 -7.96 -21.96 -6.40
N PHE A 229 -8.91 -22.55 -7.11
CA PHE A 229 -9.50 -22.01 -8.32
C PHE A 229 -10.97 -21.65 -8.14
N TYR A 230 -11.42 -20.64 -8.89
CA TYR A 230 -12.79 -20.14 -8.80
C TYR A 230 -13.41 -20.02 -10.19
N VAL A 231 -14.65 -20.50 -10.29
CA VAL A 231 -15.55 -20.17 -11.40
C VAL A 231 -16.56 -19.17 -10.87
N ILE A 232 -16.56 -17.96 -11.42
CA ILE A 232 -17.32 -16.85 -10.85
C ILE A 232 -18.44 -16.38 -11.78
N GLN A 233 -19.48 -15.83 -11.17
CA GLN A 233 -20.60 -15.16 -11.81
C GLN A 233 -20.86 -13.86 -11.08
N LEU A 234 -20.95 -12.75 -11.82
CA LEU A 234 -21.30 -11.48 -11.21
C LEU A 234 -22.79 -11.50 -10.84
N ALA A 235 -23.13 -11.46 -9.56
CA ALA A 235 -24.51 -11.48 -9.10
C ALA A 235 -25.15 -10.08 -9.20
N GLU A 236 -24.48 -9.07 -8.67
CA GLU A 236 -24.95 -7.68 -8.68
C GLU A 236 -23.77 -6.69 -8.72
N LYS A 237 -23.95 -5.56 -9.41
CA LYS A 237 -23.01 -4.44 -9.43
C LYS A 237 -23.70 -3.16 -8.99
N ARG A 238 -23.14 -2.52 -7.96
CA ARG A 238 -23.62 -1.24 -7.42
C ARG A 238 -22.66 -0.14 -7.79
N LYS A 239 -23.15 0.82 -8.57
CA LYS A 239 -22.39 2.02 -8.95
C LYS A 239 -21.97 2.81 -7.72
N SER A 240 -20.86 3.54 -7.82
CA SER A 240 -20.47 4.50 -6.79
C SER A 240 -21.58 5.52 -6.55
N TYR A 241 -21.93 5.72 -5.29
CA TYR A 241 -22.95 6.67 -4.87
C TYR A 241 -22.52 7.39 -3.60
N ILE A 242 -23.16 8.52 -3.33
CA ILE A 242 -23.01 9.21 -2.04
C ILE A 242 -24.31 8.93 -1.27
N PRO A 243 -24.26 8.22 -0.13
CA PRO A 243 -25.44 7.94 0.68
C PRO A 243 -26.09 9.24 1.13
N GLU A 244 -27.42 9.29 1.19
CA GLU A 244 -28.11 10.44 1.77
C GLU A 244 -27.71 10.68 3.23
N PHE A 245 -27.88 11.91 3.71
CA PHE A 245 -27.46 12.31 5.06
C PHE A 245 -27.96 11.36 6.16
N ILE A 246 -29.21 10.89 6.06
CA ILE A 246 -29.80 9.96 7.03
C ILE A 246 -28.98 8.66 7.11
N GLY A 247 -28.60 8.10 5.96
CA GLY A 247 -27.79 6.87 5.90
C GLY A 247 -26.31 7.06 6.21
N ALA A 248 -25.81 8.30 6.16
CA ALA A 248 -24.43 8.65 6.49
C ALA A 248 -24.27 9.30 7.88
N LYS A 249 -25.35 9.49 8.64
CA LYS A 249 -25.38 10.38 9.82
C LYS A 249 -24.30 10.08 10.85
N ASP A 250 -24.08 8.80 11.18
CA ASP A 250 -23.04 8.40 12.13
C ASP A 250 -21.63 8.71 11.60
N VAL A 251 -21.34 8.36 10.34
CA VAL A 251 -20.05 8.66 9.70
C VAL A 251 -19.81 10.17 9.60
N VAL A 252 -20.86 10.93 9.29
CA VAL A 252 -20.83 12.40 9.25
C VAL A 252 -20.50 12.97 10.62
N ARG A 253 -21.17 12.48 11.67
CA ARG A 253 -20.91 12.88 13.05
C ARG A 253 -19.47 12.59 13.45
N ASP A 254 -18.97 11.39 13.17
CA ASP A 254 -17.63 10.99 13.60
C ASP A 254 -16.55 11.83 12.91
N LEU A 255 -16.70 12.10 11.61
CA LEU A 255 -15.81 13.02 10.87
C LEU A 255 -15.97 14.48 11.32
N TYR A 256 -17.18 14.90 11.66
CA TYR A 256 -17.44 16.24 12.20
C TYR A 256 -16.71 16.43 13.53
N VAL A 257 -16.86 15.48 14.45
CA VAL A 257 -16.19 15.48 15.76
C VAL A 257 -14.68 15.47 15.57
N LYS A 258 -14.14 14.56 14.76
CA LYS A 258 -12.70 14.51 14.46
C LYS A 258 -12.15 15.85 13.96
N ASN A 259 -12.84 16.48 13.02
CA ASN A 259 -12.43 17.77 12.47
C ASN A 259 -12.60 18.92 13.47
N GLY A 260 -13.68 18.90 14.25
CA GLY A 260 -13.93 19.86 15.32
C GLY A 260 -12.86 19.80 16.40
N SER A 261 -12.53 18.60 16.85
CA SER A 261 -11.48 18.33 17.83
C SER A 261 -10.13 18.85 17.37
N ALA A 262 -9.76 18.59 16.11
CA ALA A 262 -8.49 19.09 15.55
C ALA A 262 -8.43 20.63 15.52
N LYS A 263 -9.55 21.31 15.24
CA LYS A 263 -9.66 22.78 15.26
C LYS A 263 -9.63 23.36 16.67
N LEU A 264 -10.26 22.70 17.65
CA LEU A 264 -10.20 23.14 19.05
C LEU A 264 -8.78 22.95 19.60
N ALA A 265 -8.17 21.80 19.34
CA ALA A 265 -6.79 21.52 19.69
C ALA A 265 -5.80 22.51 19.05
N GLU A 266 -6.06 22.96 17.81
CA GLU A 266 -5.24 23.99 17.15
C GLU A 266 -5.29 25.31 17.91
N LYS A 267 -6.49 25.76 18.29
CA LYS A 267 -6.66 27.00 19.08
C LYS A 267 -5.98 26.91 20.43
N GLU A 268 -6.15 25.78 21.13
CA GLU A 268 -5.47 25.58 22.41
C GLU A 268 -3.96 25.54 22.20
N ALA A 269 -3.45 24.85 21.19
CA ALA A 269 -2.01 24.83 20.89
C ALA A 269 -1.42 26.20 20.61
N GLN A 270 -2.14 27.06 19.87
CA GLN A 270 -1.72 28.45 19.67
C GLN A 270 -1.65 29.22 21.00
N LYS A 271 -2.69 29.11 21.83
CA LYS A 271 -2.75 29.75 23.15
C LYS A 271 -1.66 29.23 24.09
N THR A 272 -1.47 27.92 24.17
CA THR A 272 -0.44 27.27 24.98
C THR A 272 0.95 27.67 24.52
N SER A 273 1.20 27.72 23.21
CA SER A 273 2.50 28.17 22.68
C SER A 273 2.81 29.61 23.06
N LEU A 274 1.82 30.51 23.00
CA LEU A 274 1.99 31.90 23.47
C LEU A 274 2.27 31.95 24.98
N ALA A 275 1.56 31.17 25.78
CA ALA A 275 1.77 31.10 27.23
C ALA A 275 3.18 30.60 27.58
N ILE A 276 3.63 29.50 26.95
CA ILE A 276 5.00 28.98 27.10
C ILE A 276 6.02 30.06 26.75
N ASN A 277 5.87 30.71 25.58
CA ASN A 277 6.80 31.74 25.14
C ASN A 277 6.88 32.93 26.12
N ASN A 278 5.76 33.34 26.73
CA ASN A 278 5.73 34.40 27.72
C ASN A 278 6.44 34.00 29.02
N LEU A 279 6.25 32.76 29.48
CA LEU A 279 6.94 32.24 30.66
C LEU A 279 8.45 32.16 30.42
N VAL A 280 8.87 31.70 29.26
CA VAL A 280 10.29 31.63 28.89
C VAL A 280 10.92 33.02 28.76
N LYS A 281 10.20 33.98 28.18
CA LYS A 281 10.62 35.39 28.14
C LYS A 281 10.74 36.04 29.52
N SER A 282 10.00 35.55 30.52
CA SER A 282 10.11 36.03 31.91
C SER A 282 11.20 35.31 32.72
N GLY A 283 12.00 34.44 32.07
CA GLY A 283 13.18 33.79 32.65
C GLY A 283 12.96 32.36 33.12
N LYS A 284 11.78 31.77 32.91
CA LYS A 284 11.52 30.35 33.22
C LYS A 284 12.07 29.43 32.14
N THR A 285 12.33 28.16 32.47
CA THR A 285 12.66 27.16 31.46
C THR A 285 11.39 26.64 30.77
N PHE A 286 11.54 25.98 29.62
CA PHE A 286 10.42 25.27 28.97
C PHE A 286 9.80 24.23 29.91
N ASP A 287 10.62 23.51 30.68
CA ASP A 287 10.16 22.49 31.62
C ASP A 287 9.33 23.11 32.76
N ASP A 288 9.73 24.28 33.26
CA ASP A 288 8.95 25.05 34.24
C ASP A 288 7.63 25.53 33.65
N ALA A 289 7.65 26.00 32.41
CA ALA A 289 6.43 26.43 31.71
C ALA A 289 5.46 25.27 31.50
N CYS A 290 5.94 24.08 31.15
CA CYS A 290 5.11 22.88 31.04
C CYS A 290 4.50 22.47 32.40
N LYS A 291 5.27 22.54 33.49
CA LYS A 291 4.76 22.24 34.85
C LYS A 291 3.70 23.23 35.32
N GLU A 292 3.86 24.52 35.00
CA GLU A 292 2.91 25.57 35.36
C GLU A 292 1.62 25.55 34.53
N LEU A 293 1.69 25.06 33.28
CA LEU A 293 0.56 24.89 32.36
C LEU A 293 -0.04 23.46 32.38
N PRO A 294 0.13 22.72 33.49
CA PRO A 294 0.06 21.25 33.60
C PRO A 294 0.13 20.43 32.29
N LEU A 295 1.14 20.67 31.47
CA LEU A 295 1.33 19.97 30.19
C LEU A 295 2.14 18.69 30.40
N GLU A 296 1.72 17.60 29.74
CA GLU A 296 2.54 16.38 29.68
C GLU A 296 3.75 16.63 28.77
N GLN A 297 4.94 16.66 29.38
CA GLN A 297 6.21 16.83 28.69
C GLN A 297 6.86 15.46 28.41
N LYS A 298 7.32 15.27 27.19
CA LYS A 298 8.12 14.10 26.77
C LYS A 298 9.34 14.56 25.98
N GLN A 299 10.25 13.64 25.71
CA GLN A 299 11.45 13.89 24.92
C GLN A 299 11.59 12.83 23.84
N THR A 300 12.03 13.24 22.65
CA THR A 300 12.38 12.31 21.58
C THR A 300 13.77 11.70 21.81
N GLY A 301 14.06 10.60 21.11
CA GLY A 301 15.44 10.26 20.74
C GLY A 301 15.97 11.21 19.66
N LEU A 302 17.12 10.87 19.08
CA LEU A 302 17.58 11.50 17.85
C LEU A 302 16.72 11.01 16.68
N ILE A 303 15.97 11.92 16.06
CA ILE A 303 15.02 11.63 14.98
C ILE A 303 15.40 12.36 13.69
N THR A 304 15.15 11.70 12.56
CA THR A 304 15.24 12.24 11.19
C THR A 304 13.84 12.50 10.63
N ARG A 305 13.75 13.14 9.45
CA ARG A 305 12.45 13.41 8.79
C ARG A 305 11.64 12.15 8.47
N ASP A 306 12.32 11.03 8.25
CA ASP A 306 11.72 9.71 7.95
C ASP A 306 11.37 8.90 9.22
N SER A 307 11.71 9.42 10.40
CA SER A 307 11.44 8.73 11.67
C SER A 307 9.93 8.66 11.95
N TYR A 308 9.52 7.63 12.69
CA TYR A 308 8.15 7.48 13.18
C TYR A 308 8.13 7.60 14.70
N ILE A 309 7.24 8.44 15.23
CA ILE A 309 7.07 8.65 16.67
C ILE A 309 5.77 7.96 17.11
N PRO A 310 5.83 6.92 17.97
CA PRO A 310 4.64 6.25 18.49
C PRO A 310 3.63 7.24 19.07
N GLY A 311 2.38 7.17 18.59
CA GLY A 311 1.29 8.08 19.00
C GLY A 311 1.27 9.46 18.33
N MET A 312 2.29 9.84 17.55
CA MET A 312 2.32 11.10 16.79
C MET A 312 2.38 10.90 15.28
N GLY A 313 2.86 9.73 14.83
CA GLY A 313 2.99 9.42 13.42
C GLY A 313 4.35 9.81 12.84
N PRO A 314 4.43 10.04 11.52
CA PRO A 314 5.66 10.47 10.84
C PRO A 314 6.23 11.79 11.41
N ALA A 315 7.54 11.83 11.62
CA ALA A 315 8.24 12.93 12.30
C ALA A 315 8.59 14.12 11.39
N GLY A 316 8.41 14.01 10.07
CA GLY A 316 8.87 14.99 9.08
C GLY A 316 8.53 16.44 9.42
N SER A 317 7.27 16.73 9.78
CA SER A 317 6.83 18.08 10.13
C SER A 317 7.46 18.61 11.42
N LEU A 318 7.67 17.74 12.42
CA LEU A 318 8.34 18.13 13.67
C LEU A 318 9.81 18.42 13.44
N VAL A 319 10.51 17.56 12.69
CA VAL A 319 11.92 17.75 12.37
C VAL A 319 12.12 19.04 11.57
N GLU A 320 11.29 19.29 10.55
CA GLU A 320 11.36 20.52 9.75
C GLU A 320 11.15 21.78 10.61
N SER A 321 10.24 21.72 11.57
CA SER A 321 10.04 22.82 12.52
C SER A 321 11.19 22.99 13.50
N CYS A 322 11.99 21.95 13.76
CA CYS A 322 13.10 21.99 14.71
C CYS A 322 14.43 22.37 14.06
N VAL A 323 14.71 21.96 12.81
CA VAL A 323 15.98 22.27 12.12
C VAL A 323 16.18 23.77 11.86
N SER A 324 15.10 24.55 11.86
CA SER A 324 15.13 26.01 11.72
C SER A 324 15.38 26.74 13.05
N LEU A 325 15.48 26.01 14.16
CA LEU A 325 15.67 26.54 15.51
C LEU A 325 17.11 26.40 15.98
N LYS A 326 17.50 27.21 16.96
CA LYS A 326 18.71 27.00 17.76
C LYS A 326 18.42 26.14 18.99
N PRO A 327 19.39 25.39 19.53
CA PRO A 327 19.20 24.66 20.79
C PRO A 327 18.69 25.60 21.90
N GLY A 328 17.60 25.18 22.55
CA GLY A 328 16.85 25.96 23.55
C GLY A 328 15.67 26.77 23.00
N GLU A 329 15.60 27.02 21.69
CA GLU A 329 14.47 27.71 21.08
C GLU A 329 13.25 26.79 20.95
N ILE A 330 12.07 27.41 20.88
CA ILE A 330 10.76 26.74 20.92
C ILE A 330 10.07 26.94 19.58
N SER A 331 9.50 25.86 19.05
CA SER A 331 8.75 25.82 17.81
C SER A 331 7.41 26.55 17.95
N LEU A 332 6.85 26.94 16.79
CA LEU A 332 5.42 27.14 16.69
C LEU A 332 4.68 25.80 16.88
N PRO A 333 3.37 25.80 17.13
CA PRO A 333 2.58 24.57 17.13
C PRO A 333 2.74 23.81 15.81
N VAL A 334 3.18 22.55 15.91
CA VAL A 334 3.35 21.64 14.78
C VAL A 334 2.19 20.66 14.77
N LYS A 335 1.49 20.57 13.64
CA LYS A 335 0.43 19.58 13.45
C LYS A 335 1.04 18.21 13.18
N MET A 336 0.75 17.25 14.05
CA MET A 336 1.04 15.84 13.86
C MET A 336 -0.25 15.08 13.49
N GLN A 337 -0.19 13.75 13.37
CA GLN A 337 -1.31 12.95 12.86
C GLN A 337 -2.58 13.07 13.73
N GLU A 338 -2.44 13.03 15.06
CA GLU A 338 -3.55 13.05 16.02
C GLU A 338 -3.36 14.04 17.18
N THR A 339 -2.36 14.93 17.08
CA THR A 339 -2.01 15.88 18.13
C THR A 339 -1.37 17.12 17.54
N TRP A 340 -1.47 18.24 18.23
CA TRP A 340 -0.54 19.35 18.06
C TRP A 340 0.65 19.18 19.01
N VAL A 341 1.81 19.68 18.61
CA VAL A 341 3.04 19.58 19.41
C VAL A 341 3.71 20.95 19.47
N ILE A 342 4.16 21.33 20.66
CA ILE A 342 5.05 22.48 20.86
C ILE A 342 6.37 21.91 21.36
N ALA A 343 7.44 22.12 20.60
CA ALA A 343 8.73 21.48 20.85
C ALA A 343 9.82 22.51 21.14
N ARG A 344 10.68 22.21 22.10
CA ARG A 344 11.97 22.87 22.28
C ARG A 344 13.03 22.01 21.61
N LEU A 345 13.87 22.61 20.76
CA LEU A 345 15.04 21.93 20.23
C LEU A 345 16.06 21.72 21.37
N ASP A 346 16.37 20.47 21.71
CA ASP A 346 17.40 20.17 22.71
C ASP A 346 18.77 20.00 22.05
N GLU A 347 18.82 19.29 20.92
CA GLU A 347 20.06 18.97 20.20
C GLU A 347 19.80 18.94 18.70
N TYR A 348 20.69 19.59 17.93
CA TYR A 348 20.74 19.48 16.48
C TYR A 348 22.06 18.82 16.09
N GLN A 349 21.98 17.72 15.35
CA GLN A 349 23.13 17.01 14.82
C GLN A 349 23.14 17.16 13.29
N ALA A 350 24.13 17.92 12.82
CA ALA A 350 24.41 18.06 11.40
C ALA A 350 24.85 16.72 10.78
N ILE A 351 24.84 16.66 9.45
CA ILE A 351 25.38 15.53 8.71
C ILE A 351 26.87 15.32 8.98
N ASP A 352 27.32 14.08 8.84
CA ASP A 352 28.75 13.76 8.79
C ASP A 352 29.30 14.16 7.41
N GLU A 353 30.12 15.21 7.37
CA GLU A 353 30.69 15.75 6.12
C GLU A 353 31.64 14.75 5.43
N ASN A 354 32.36 13.91 6.18
CA ASN A 354 33.24 12.90 5.57
C ASN A 354 32.40 11.81 4.90
N LYS A 355 31.38 11.33 5.61
CA LYS A 355 30.44 10.36 5.06
C LYS A 355 29.67 10.92 3.85
N PHE A 356 29.28 12.19 3.91
CA PHE A 356 28.69 12.88 2.76
C PHE A 356 29.62 12.85 1.55
N LEU A 357 30.90 13.21 1.71
CA LEU A 357 31.88 13.20 0.61
C LEU A 357 32.07 11.80 0.03
N GLU A 358 32.07 10.75 0.86
CA GLU A 358 32.15 9.35 0.42
C GLU A 358 30.90 8.91 -0.38
N GLU A 359 29.71 9.32 0.06
CA GLU A 359 28.43 8.90 -0.53
C GLU A 359 27.91 9.86 -1.63
N LYS A 360 28.53 11.03 -1.81
CA LYS A 360 28.04 12.14 -2.64
C LYS A 360 27.67 11.74 -4.06
N GLU A 361 28.55 11.05 -4.76
CA GLU A 361 28.33 10.72 -6.17
C GLU A 361 27.24 9.66 -6.34
N ASN A 362 27.17 8.66 -5.45
CA ASN A 362 26.05 7.72 -5.42
C ASN A 362 24.72 8.45 -5.16
N PHE A 363 24.71 9.42 -4.25
CA PHE A 363 23.53 10.22 -3.95
C PHE A 363 23.13 11.11 -5.15
N ARG A 364 24.11 11.70 -5.85
CA ARG A 364 23.90 12.48 -7.08
C ARG A 364 23.26 11.63 -8.16
N GLU A 365 23.76 10.42 -8.41
CA GLU A 365 23.21 9.52 -9.43
C GLU A 365 21.76 9.14 -9.12
N ASN A 366 21.45 8.85 -7.85
CA ASN A 366 20.09 8.55 -7.41
C ASN A 366 19.14 9.75 -7.62
N ILE A 367 19.54 10.94 -7.20
CA ILE A 367 18.75 12.18 -7.39
C ILE A 367 18.58 12.48 -8.88
N LEU A 368 19.64 12.33 -9.67
CA LEU A 368 19.60 12.57 -11.11
C LEU A 368 18.64 11.61 -11.80
N THR A 369 18.71 10.32 -11.46
CA THR A 369 17.81 9.30 -12.00
C THR A 369 16.36 9.61 -11.68
N LYS A 370 16.07 10.00 -10.44
CA LYS A 370 14.73 10.42 -10.01
C LYS A 370 14.25 11.67 -10.77
N LYS A 371 15.06 12.71 -10.87
CA LYS A 371 14.73 13.93 -11.62
C LYS A 371 14.50 13.65 -13.11
N LYS A 372 15.31 12.79 -13.74
CA LYS A 372 15.12 12.36 -15.12
C LYS A 372 13.80 11.62 -15.31
N GLN A 373 13.46 10.72 -14.38
CA GLN A 373 12.17 10.02 -14.39
C GLN A 373 11.00 11.01 -14.30
N GLU A 374 11.02 11.93 -13.32
CA GLU A 374 9.98 12.95 -13.14
C GLU A 374 9.82 13.86 -14.37
N ALA A 375 10.94 14.28 -14.97
CA ALA A 375 10.93 15.09 -16.19
C ALA A 375 10.33 14.33 -17.39
N PHE A 376 10.68 13.06 -17.54
CA PHE A 376 10.14 12.21 -18.59
C PHE A 376 8.64 11.97 -18.41
N ASP A 377 8.18 11.69 -17.19
CA ASP A 377 6.76 11.46 -16.89
C ASP A 377 5.93 12.72 -17.18
N LYS A 378 6.44 13.90 -16.78
CA LYS A 378 5.79 15.18 -17.10
C LYS A 378 5.69 15.40 -18.61
N TRP A 379 6.79 15.19 -19.34
CA TRP A 379 6.81 15.28 -20.80
C TRP A 379 5.82 14.31 -21.46
N PHE A 380 5.75 13.07 -20.96
CA PHE A 380 4.87 12.03 -21.49
C PHE A 380 3.40 12.36 -21.25
N GLU A 381 3.05 12.87 -20.07
CA GLU A 381 1.70 13.34 -19.76
C GLU A 381 1.29 14.55 -20.63
N GLU A 382 2.21 15.48 -20.90
CA GLU A 382 1.97 16.58 -21.84
C GLU A 382 1.82 16.10 -23.29
N LEU A 383 2.56 15.06 -23.69
CA LEU A 383 2.42 14.43 -25.00
C LEU A 383 1.05 13.76 -25.15
N LYS A 384 0.60 12.99 -24.14
CA LYS A 384 -0.74 12.37 -24.14
C LYS A 384 -1.85 13.41 -24.32
N LYS A 385 -1.76 14.52 -23.58
CA LYS A 385 -2.73 15.64 -23.68
C LYS A 385 -2.77 16.25 -25.08
N ARG A 386 -1.61 16.43 -25.71
CA ARG A 386 -1.51 16.98 -27.09
C ARG A 386 -1.95 15.99 -28.16
N ALA A 387 -1.71 14.69 -27.95
CA ALA A 387 -2.05 13.65 -28.90
C ALA A 387 -3.56 13.39 -29.02
N MET A 388 -4.41 14.04 -28.20
CA MET A 388 -5.87 13.89 -28.19
C MET A 388 -6.31 12.42 -28.29
N LEU A 389 -5.65 11.55 -27.51
CA LEU A 389 -5.89 10.12 -27.58
C LEU A 389 -7.35 9.83 -27.20
N VAL A 390 -8.13 9.36 -28.18
CA VAL A 390 -9.48 8.84 -27.95
C VAL A 390 -9.35 7.36 -27.65
N SER A 391 -9.64 6.96 -26.42
CA SER A 391 -9.78 5.54 -26.07
C SER A 391 -11.09 5.01 -26.65
N TYR A 392 -11.00 4.08 -27.60
CA TYR A 392 -12.18 3.36 -28.13
C TYR A 392 -12.51 2.08 -27.36
N THR A 393 -11.77 1.76 -26.31
CA THR A 393 -12.23 0.80 -25.29
C THR A 393 -13.10 1.58 -24.32
N GLY A 394 -14.42 1.48 -24.55
CA GLY A 394 -15.46 2.20 -23.83
C GLY A 394 -15.59 1.82 -22.36
N ASN A 395 -16.08 2.80 -21.61
CA ASN A 395 -16.58 2.75 -20.23
C ASN A 395 -17.66 1.70 -19.99
#